data_AF-A0A1H0TK84-F1
#
_entry.id   AF-A0A1H0TK84-F1
#
_cell.length_a   1.000
_cell.length_b   1.000
_cell.length_c   1.000
_cell.angle_alpha   90.00
_cell.angle_beta   90.00
_cell.angle_gamma   90.00
#
_symmetry.space_group_name_H-M   'P 1'
#
loop_
_entity.id
_entity.type
_entity.pdbx_description
1 polymer ?
#
loop_
_entity_poly.entity_id
_entity_poly.type
_entity_poly.pdbx_seq_one_letter_code
_entity_poly.pdbx_strand_id
1 'polypeptide(L)'
;MTPSPAPRSQAGRPSLLAILLLAAAGLPGAAMAAPTTLECPATVQLDAPRATASGLPAGTDIVLDTRPLRLTGYNLFDGPPAQGAALVPQSDKPGKGGSTAMWSFEGDYPQGKFLSCDYAGGTVRLVQRTDDAVKRCTAVSRTSGKPSVLQVRFQCE
;
A
#
# COMPACT_ATOMS: atom_id res chain seq x y z
N MET A 1 -52.73 -29.90 56.72
CA MET A 1 -52.74 -31.37 56.90
C MET A 1 -52.55 -32.01 55.53
N THR A 2 -51.47 -32.78 55.41
CA THR A 2 -51.08 -33.71 54.33
C THR A 2 -52.13 -34.84 54.13
N PRO A 3 -52.08 -35.69 53.07
CA PRO A 3 -50.92 -35.97 52.20
C PRO A 3 -51.16 -35.88 50.69
N SER A 4 -50.04 -35.67 49.98
CA SER A 4 -49.89 -35.73 48.52
C SER A 4 -49.29 -37.10 48.15
N PRO A 5 -49.65 -37.69 46.98
CA PRO A 5 -49.20 -39.03 46.61
C PRO A 5 -47.78 -39.03 46.03
N ALA A 6 -47.02 -40.08 46.36
CA ALA A 6 -45.71 -40.38 45.79
C ALA A 6 -45.86 -40.93 44.34
N PRO A 7 -44.99 -40.54 43.40
CA PRO A 7 -44.86 -41.26 42.14
C PRO A 7 -43.71 -42.28 42.17
N ARG A 8 -43.97 -43.38 41.45
CA ARG A 8 -43.21 -44.62 41.36
C ARG A 8 -41.89 -44.48 40.60
N SER A 9 -40.88 -45.20 41.08
CA SER A 9 -39.67 -45.54 40.33
C SER A 9 -40.00 -46.38 39.09
N GLN A 10 -39.45 -45.99 37.94
CA GLN A 10 -39.22 -46.89 36.82
C GLN A 10 -37.74 -46.86 36.45
N ALA A 11 -37.09 -48.00 36.69
CA ALA A 11 -35.79 -48.33 36.15
C ALA A 11 -35.95 -48.79 34.70
N GLY A 12 -35.02 -48.42 33.83
CA GLY A 12 -34.81 -49.13 32.57
C GLY A 12 -34.41 -48.27 31.39
N ARG A 13 -33.09 -48.11 31.20
CA ARG A 13 -32.31 -48.46 30.00
C ARG A 13 -31.15 -47.47 29.80
N PRO A 14 -29.89 -47.94 29.78
CA PRO A 14 -28.76 -47.09 29.43
C PRO A 14 -28.66 -47.04 27.90
N SER A 15 -29.07 -45.91 27.31
CA SER A 15 -28.68 -45.58 25.94
C SER A 15 -27.55 -44.56 26.00
N LEU A 16 -26.33 -45.09 26.09
CA LEU A 16 -25.14 -44.42 25.58
C LEU A 16 -25.37 -44.15 24.09
N LEU A 17 -25.48 -42.88 23.69
CA LEU A 17 -25.23 -42.48 22.30
C LEU A 17 -24.96 -40.97 22.21
N ALA A 18 -23.64 -40.70 22.12
CA ALA A 18 -22.99 -39.66 21.33
C ALA A 18 -23.43 -38.21 21.53
N ILE A 19 -22.72 -37.52 22.42
CA ILE A 19 -22.51 -36.07 22.34
C ILE A 19 -21.69 -35.81 21.06
N LEU A 20 -22.35 -35.42 19.97
CA LEU A 20 -21.71 -34.88 18.77
C LEU A 20 -21.24 -33.45 19.08
N LEU A 21 -20.03 -33.33 19.62
CA LEU A 21 -19.25 -32.09 19.59
C LEU A 21 -18.91 -31.81 18.12
N LEU A 22 -19.70 -30.95 17.45
CA LEU A 22 -19.30 -30.35 16.19
C LEU A 22 -18.09 -29.44 16.48
N ALA A 23 -16.89 -30.00 16.31
CA ALA A 23 -15.67 -29.23 16.24
C ALA A 23 -15.77 -28.28 15.03
N ALA A 24 -15.87 -26.98 15.30
CA ALA A 24 -15.77 -25.94 14.31
C ALA A 24 -14.37 -25.98 13.69
N ALA A 25 -14.23 -26.68 12.56
CA ALA A 25 -13.06 -26.58 11.71
C ALA A 25 -13.08 -25.20 11.03
N GLY A 26 -12.56 -24.19 11.72
CA GLY A 26 -12.20 -22.93 11.10
C GLY A 26 -11.14 -23.22 10.03
N LEU A 27 -11.53 -23.14 8.75
CA LEU A 27 -10.55 -23.16 7.68
C LEU A 27 -9.60 -21.98 7.90
N PRO A 28 -8.27 -22.17 7.87
CA PRO A 28 -7.34 -21.06 7.81
C PRO A 28 -7.64 -20.33 6.50
N GLY A 29 -8.32 -19.18 6.60
CA GLY A 29 -8.55 -18.30 5.48
C GLY A 29 -7.18 -17.86 4.96
N ALA A 30 -6.81 -18.30 3.76
CA ALA A 30 -5.72 -17.70 3.04
C ALA A 30 -6.07 -16.21 2.90
N ALA A 31 -5.39 -15.35 3.66
CA ALA A 31 -5.48 -13.91 3.49
C ALA A 31 -4.96 -13.61 2.08
N MET A 32 -5.87 -13.50 1.12
CA MET A 32 -5.53 -13.02 -0.21
C MET A 32 -5.05 -11.59 -0.03
N ALA A 33 -3.80 -11.32 -0.41
CA ALA A 33 -3.24 -9.98 -0.39
C ALA A 33 -4.18 -9.05 -1.14
N ALA A 34 -4.69 -8.02 -0.46
CA ALA A 34 -5.57 -7.06 -1.09
C ALA A 34 -4.75 -6.28 -2.13
N PRO A 35 -5.26 -6.11 -3.36
CA PRO A 35 -4.54 -5.38 -4.39
C PRO A 35 -4.27 -3.95 -3.90
N THR A 36 -2.99 -3.58 -3.84
CA THR A 36 -2.59 -2.23 -3.41
C THR A 36 -2.64 -1.32 -4.63
N THR A 37 -3.48 -0.29 -4.57
CA THR A 37 -3.54 0.78 -5.59
C THR A 37 -3.01 2.06 -4.99
N LEU A 38 -2.13 2.76 -5.73
CA LEU A 38 -1.71 4.11 -5.41
C LEU A 38 -1.90 5.00 -6.63
N GLU A 39 -2.74 6.02 -6.50
CA GLU A 39 -2.86 7.09 -7.50
C GLU A 39 -1.97 8.25 -7.05
N CYS A 40 -1.02 8.65 -7.90
CA CYS A 40 -0.18 9.81 -7.63
C CYS A 40 -0.96 11.09 -7.96
N PRO A 41 -1.19 11.99 -6.99
CA PRO A 41 -1.67 13.34 -7.29
C PRO A 41 -0.84 14.00 -8.40
N ALA A 42 -1.51 14.75 -9.28
CA ALA A 42 -0.82 15.53 -10.31
C ALA A 42 0.07 16.63 -9.69
N THR A 43 -0.33 17.14 -8.53
CA THR A 43 0.41 18.15 -7.75
C THR A 43 0.29 17.89 -6.27
N VAL A 44 1.30 18.28 -5.51
CA VAL A 44 1.23 18.36 -4.04
C VAL A 44 1.49 19.79 -3.60
N GLN A 45 0.83 20.20 -2.53
CA GLN A 45 1.04 21.49 -1.91
C GLN A 45 1.88 21.30 -0.65
N LEU A 46 2.91 22.13 -0.48
CA LEU A 46 3.62 22.22 0.78
C LEU A 46 2.85 23.17 1.70
N ASP A 47 2.57 22.70 2.92
CA ASP A 47 2.06 23.55 3.99
C ASP A 47 3.23 24.06 4.84
N ALA A 48 3.31 25.37 5.00
CA ALA A 48 4.37 26.09 5.72
C ALA A 48 5.83 25.60 5.42
N PRO A 49 6.28 25.57 4.15
CA PRO A 49 7.64 25.13 3.83
C PRO A 49 8.69 26.03 4.48
N ARG A 50 9.83 25.44 4.89
CA ARG A 50 10.97 26.16 5.47
C ARG A 50 12.27 25.74 4.82
N ALA A 51 13.19 26.69 4.72
CA ALA A 51 14.56 26.45 4.28
C ALA A 51 15.52 27.25 5.15
N THR A 52 16.73 26.73 5.30
CA THR A 52 17.79 27.31 6.12
C THR A 52 19.10 27.17 5.35
N ALA A 53 19.98 28.15 5.47
CA ALA A 53 21.33 28.09 4.92
C ALA A 53 22.32 28.70 5.91
N SER A 54 23.53 28.13 5.97
CA SER A 54 24.64 28.65 6.77
C SER A 54 25.48 29.64 5.96
N GLY A 55 26.00 30.68 6.61
CA GLY A 55 26.94 31.62 5.99
C GLY A 55 26.30 32.63 5.03
N LEU A 56 25.01 32.91 5.18
CA LEU A 56 24.34 33.96 4.42
C LEU A 56 24.89 35.34 4.82
N PRO A 57 25.23 36.21 3.85
CA PRO A 57 25.56 37.61 4.14
C PRO A 57 24.40 38.32 4.87
N ALA A 58 24.73 39.29 5.71
CA ALA A 58 23.73 40.11 6.40
C ALA A 58 22.76 40.75 5.41
N GLY A 59 21.45 40.69 5.72
CA GLY A 59 20.39 41.21 4.86
C GLY A 59 19.95 40.28 3.72
N THR A 60 20.40 39.01 3.72
CA THR A 60 19.93 38.02 2.74
C THR A 60 18.72 37.26 3.26
N ASP A 61 17.63 37.24 2.49
CA ASP A 61 16.43 36.45 2.78
C ASP A 61 16.35 35.20 1.90
N ILE A 62 15.82 34.10 2.46
CA ILE A 62 15.42 32.91 1.69
C ILE A 62 13.94 33.04 1.34
N VAL A 63 13.63 33.16 0.07
CA VAL A 63 12.24 33.18 -0.43
C VAL A 63 11.91 31.81 -1.02
N LEU A 64 10.80 31.23 -0.56
CA LEU A 64 10.30 29.94 -1.04
C LEU A 64 9.14 30.14 -2.00
N ASP A 65 9.18 29.40 -3.11
CA ASP A 65 8.04 29.26 -4.00
C ASP A 65 6.97 28.38 -3.32
N THR A 66 5.76 28.91 -3.20
CA THR A 66 4.63 28.23 -2.57
C THR A 66 3.67 27.61 -3.59
N ARG A 67 4.00 27.64 -4.89
CA ARG A 67 3.18 26.99 -5.92
C ARG A 67 3.15 25.47 -5.73
N PRO A 68 2.05 24.79 -6.13
CA PRO A 68 1.98 23.35 -6.08
C PRO A 68 3.12 22.69 -6.86
N LEU A 69 3.79 21.72 -6.23
CA LEU A 69 4.84 20.93 -6.85
C LEU A 69 4.21 19.89 -7.76
N ARG A 70 4.60 19.90 -9.04
CA ARG A 70 4.09 18.94 -10.02
C ARG A 70 4.74 17.57 -9.86
N LEU A 71 3.97 16.53 -10.16
CA LEU A 71 4.49 15.19 -10.35
C LEU A 71 5.49 15.20 -11.52
N THR A 72 6.66 14.64 -11.28
CA THR A 72 7.79 14.64 -12.21
C THR A 72 8.33 13.25 -12.50
N GLY A 73 8.05 12.27 -11.64
CA GLY A 73 8.51 10.91 -11.80
C GLY A 73 7.77 9.95 -10.89
N TYR A 74 8.06 8.67 -11.07
CA TYR A 74 7.54 7.59 -10.25
C TYR A 74 8.49 6.41 -10.35
N ASN A 75 8.62 5.63 -9.28
CA ASN A 75 9.40 4.39 -9.33
C ASN A 75 9.05 3.44 -8.19
N LEU A 76 9.60 2.23 -8.24
CA LEU A 76 9.64 1.28 -7.14
C LEU A 76 11.03 1.17 -6.52
N PHE A 77 11.09 0.84 -5.24
CA PHE A 77 12.32 0.73 -4.47
C PHE A 77 12.33 -0.54 -3.62
N ASP A 78 13.51 -1.15 -3.47
CA ASP A 78 13.80 -2.13 -2.43
C ASP A 78 14.22 -1.39 -1.16
N GLY A 79 13.33 -1.36 -0.17
CA GLY A 79 13.47 -0.51 0.99
C GLY A 79 13.05 0.96 0.77
N PRO A 80 13.12 1.79 1.83
CA PRO A 80 12.73 3.20 1.77
C PRO A 80 13.48 3.96 0.65
N PRO A 81 12.81 4.80 -0.16
CA PRO A 81 13.44 5.52 -1.28
C PRO A 81 14.63 6.43 -0.89
N ALA A 82 14.74 6.82 0.37
CA ALA A 82 15.91 7.56 0.89
C ALA A 82 17.22 6.75 0.83
N GLN A 83 17.14 5.43 0.74
CA GLN A 83 18.29 4.53 0.62
C GLN A 83 18.77 4.37 -0.85
N GLY A 84 17.98 4.85 -1.82
CA GLY A 84 18.40 4.92 -3.23
C GLY A 84 18.36 3.61 -4.02
N ALA A 85 17.82 2.52 -3.45
CA ALA A 85 17.71 1.22 -4.11
C ALA A 85 16.50 1.14 -5.07
N ALA A 86 16.55 1.95 -6.13
CA ALA A 86 15.56 1.99 -7.20
C ALA A 86 15.52 0.66 -7.99
N LEU A 87 14.33 0.09 -8.16
CA LEU A 87 14.10 -1.13 -8.93
C LEU A 87 13.86 -0.82 -10.41
N VAL A 88 14.49 -1.60 -11.27
CA VAL A 88 14.30 -1.51 -12.72
C VAL A 88 13.07 -2.34 -13.11
N PRO A 89 12.10 -1.79 -13.88
CA PRO A 89 10.97 -2.59 -14.36
C PRO A 89 11.45 -3.66 -15.35
N GLN A 90 10.85 -4.85 -15.33
CA GLN A 90 11.09 -5.89 -16.35
C GLN A 90 10.64 -5.45 -17.73
N SER A 91 9.61 -4.59 -17.80
CA SER A 91 9.17 -4.01 -19.06
C SER A 91 8.63 -2.62 -18.85
N ASP A 92 8.90 -1.73 -19.81
CA ASP A 92 8.25 -0.43 -19.92
C ASP A 92 7.77 -0.27 -21.36
N LYS A 93 6.45 -0.32 -21.56
CA LYS A 93 5.81 -0.34 -22.88
C LYS A 93 5.19 1.02 -23.18
N PRO A 94 5.77 1.81 -24.10
CA PRO A 94 5.17 3.07 -24.49
C PRO A 94 3.84 2.83 -25.20
N GLY A 95 2.88 3.70 -24.91
CA GLY A 95 1.56 3.74 -25.53
C GLY A 95 1.20 5.15 -25.97
N LYS A 96 -0.04 5.33 -26.45
CA LYS A 96 -0.51 6.65 -26.88
C LYS A 96 -0.61 7.60 -25.67
N GLY A 97 0.35 8.53 -25.57
CA GLY A 97 0.37 9.58 -24.55
C GLY A 97 0.78 9.10 -23.16
N GLY A 98 1.52 8.00 -23.03
CA GLY A 98 1.89 7.42 -21.74
C GLY A 98 2.70 6.13 -21.85
N SER A 99 2.93 5.47 -20.73
CA SER A 99 3.63 4.18 -20.69
C SER A 99 3.02 3.23 -19.67
N THR A 100 3.30 1.93 -19.83
CA THR A 100 2.98 0.90 -18.83
C THR A 100 4.26 0.19 -18.43
N ALA A 101 4.69 0.44 -17.19
CA ALA A 101 5.84 -0.21 -16.59
C ALA A 101 5.40 -1.36 -15.68
N MET A 102 6.13 -2.46 -15.67
CA MET A 102 5.82 -3.65 -14.88
C MET A 102 7.05 -4.11 -14.10
N TRP A 103 6.83 -4.36 -12.80
CA TRP A 103 7.77 -4.97 -11.86
C TRP A 103 7.22 -6.34 -11.42
N SER A 104 8.03 -7.38 -11.52
CA SER A 104 7.86 -8.67 -10.84
C SER A 104 8.92 -8.79 -9.75
N PHE A 105 8.55 -9.34 -8.61
CA PHE A 105 9.44 -9.43 -7.45
C PHE A 105 9.91 -10.87 -7.26
N GLU A 106 11.19 -11.08 -7.54
CA GLU A 106 11.87 -12.35 -7.35
C GLU A 106 12.89 -12.19 -6.23
N GLY A 107 12.92 -13.14 -5.29
CA GLY A 107 13.81 -13.10 -4.13
C GLY A 107 13.25 -12.34 -2.93
N ASP A 108 14.13 -12.08 -1.97
CA ASP A 108 13.79 -11.50 -0.67
C ASP A 108 13.95 -9.98 -0.67
N TYR A 109 12.95 -9.30 -0.12
CA TYR A 109 12.92 -7.85 0.07
C TYR A 109 12.79 -7.56 1.58
N PRO A 110 13.85 -7.75 2.38
CA PRO A 110 13.77 -7.70 3.83
C PRO A 110 13.38 -6.32 4.39
N GLN A 111 13.62 -5.26 3.63
CA GLN A 111 13.17 -3.91 3.96
C GLN A 111 11.76 -3.60 3.41
N GLY A 112 11.19 -4.50 2.62
CA GLY A 112 9.92 -4.34 1.90
C GLY A 112 10.07 -3.59 0.58
N LYS A 113 9.01 -3.59 -0.23
CA LYS A 113 8.98 -2.93 -1.54
C LYS A 113 8.14 -1.66 -1.45
N PHE A 114 8.64 -0.56 -2.00
CA PHE A 114 8.01 0.76 -1.87
C PHE A 114 7.66 1.36 -3.22
N LEU A 115 6.46 1.90 -3.32
CA LEU A 115 6.01 2.77 -4.42
C LEU A 115 6.43 4.21 -4.10
N SER A 116 6.91 4.95 -5.09
CA SER A 116 7.22 6.38 -4.98
C SER A 116 6.57 7.18 -6.10
N CYS A 117 5.93 8.29 -5.73
CA CYS A 117 5.57 9.38 -6.63
C CYS A 117 6.52 10.56 -6.34
N ASP A 118 7.28 11.00 -7.33
CA ASP A 118 8.33 12.00 -7.16
C ASP A 118 7.87 13.37 -7.69
N TYR A 119 7.88 14.37 -6.81
CA TYR A 119 7.48 15.75 -7.11
C TYR A 119 8.69 16.67 -7.13
N ALA A 120 8.69 17.62 -8.07
CA ALA A 120 9.78 18.58 -8.28
C ALA A 120 11.17 17.92 -8.36
N GLY A 121 11.30 16.83 -9.14
CA GLY A 121 12.55 16.10 -9.30
C GLY A 121 12.93 15.23 -8.09
N GLY A 122 11.96 14.91 -7.22
CA GLY A 122 12.18 14.10 -6.02
C GLY A 122 12.50 14.90 -4.76
N THR A 123 12.37 16.23 -4.79
CA THR A 123 12.41 17.08 -3.58
C THR A 123 11.36 16.65 -2.56
N VAL A 124 10.19 16.24 -3.05
CA VAL A 124 9.13 15.64 -2.23
C VAL A 124 8.78 14.30 -2.85
N ARG A 125 8.64 13.28 -2.00
CA ARG A 125 8.19 11.95 -2.41
C ARG A 125 6.97 11.54 -1.60
N LEU A 126 5.91 11.13 -2.31
CA LEU A 126 4.83 10.36 -1.70
C LEU A 126 5.22 8.89 -1.79
N VAL A 127 5.30 8.22 -0.65
CA VAL A 127 5.86 6.88 -0.54
C VAL A 127 4.85 5.95 0.12
N GLN A 128 4.65 4.77 -0.45
CA GLN A 128 3.81 3.72 0.13
C GLN A 128 4.54 2.38 0.12
N ARG A 129 4.64 1.73 1.28
CA ARG A 129 5.08 0.34 1.37
C ARG A 129 3.97 -0.57 0.83
N THR A 130 4.34 -1.53 0.00
CA THR A 130 3.43 -2.59 -0.48
C THR A 130 3.33 -3.71 0.55
N ASP A 131 2.30 -4.57 0.41
CA ASP A 131 2.23 -5.81 1.18
C ASP A 131 3.41 -6.75 0.83
N ASP A 132 3.91 -7.48 1.81
CA ASP A 132 5.06 -8.37 1.63
C ASP A 132 4.76 -9.51 0.65
N ALA A 133 3.49 -9.93 0.54
CA ALA A 133 3.05 -10.96 -0.38
C ALA A 133 2.96 -10.52 -1.85
N VAL A 134 2.94 -9.20 -2.13
CA VAL A 134 2.89 -8.66 -3.50
C VAL A 134 4.02 -9.26 -4.34
N LYS A 135 3.66 -9.82 -5.50
CA LYS A 135 4.57 -10.43 -6.47
C LYS A 135 4.73 -9.60 -7.73
N ARG A 136 3.82 -8.67 -7.99
CA ARG A 136 3.86 -7.82 -9.16
C ARG A 136 3.32 -6.44 -8.86
N CYS A 137 3.91 -5.43 -9.49
CA CYS A 137 3.33 -4.09 -9.58
C CYS A 137 3.34 -3.64 -11.04
N THR A 138 2.27 -2.97 -11.44
CA THR A 138 2.17 -2.29 -12.73
C THR A 138 1.96 -0.81 -12.48
N ALA A 139 2.70 0.04 -13.17
CA ALA A 139 2.45 1.47 -13.21
C ALA A 139 1.96 1.88 -14.59
N VAL A 140 0.82 2.55 -14.64
CA VAL A 140 0.32 3.20 -15.85
C VAL A 140 0.56 4.69 -15.72
N SER A 141 1.32 5.26 -16.63
CA SER A 141 1.54 6.70 -16.75
C SER A 141 0.86 7.28 -17.96
N ARG A 142 0.41 8.54 -17.84
CA ARG A 142 -0.16 9.32 -18.93
C ARG A 142 0.29 10.76 -18.81
N THR A 143 0.53 11.40 -19.94
CA THR A 143 0.82 12.83 -20.04
C THR A 143 -0.24 13.49 -20.89
N SER A 144 -1.00 14.41 -20.31
CA SER A 144 -2.11 15.09 -21.00
C SER A 144 -2.35 16.51 -20.49
N GLY A 145 -3.12 17.32 -21.23
CA GLY A 145 -3.44 18.71 -20.87
C GLY A 145 -2.53 19.77 -21.49
N LYS A 146 -2.82 21.04 -21.18
CA LYS A 146 -2.04 22.23 -21.57
C LYS A 146 -1.93 23.18 -20.36
N PRO A 147 -0.76 23.29 -19.70
CA PRO A 147 0.47 22.54 -19.96
C PRO A 147 0.31 21.04 -19.71
N SER A 148 1.17 20.24 -20.32
CA SER A 148 1.17 18.79 -20.13
C SER A 148 1.43 18.41 -18.66
N VAL A 149 0.59 17.52 -18.12
CA VAL A 149 0.65 17.04 -16.74
C VAL A 149 0.82 15.52 -16.73
N LEU A 150 1.78 15.04 -15.94
CA LEU A 150 1.99 13.62 -15.69
C LEU A 150 0.95 13.11 -14.68
N GLN A 151 0.36 11.97 -14.99
CA GLN A 151 -0.56 11.20 -14.15
C GLN A 151 -0.02 9.79 -14.04
N VAL A 152 -0.04 9.22 -12.84
CA VAL A 152 0.48 7.88 -12.58
C VAL A 152 -0.44 7.13 -11.65
N ARG A 153 -0.68 5.85 -11.96
CA ARG A 153 -1.36 4.92 -11.07
C ARG A 153 -0.56 3.62 -10.98
N PHE A 154 -0.33 3.17 -9.76
CA PHE A 154 0.18 1.84 -9.46
C PHE A 154 -0.97 0.89 -9.15
N GLN A 155 -0.79 -0.36 -9.55
CA GLN A 155 -1.59 -1.50 -9.14
C GLN A 155 -0.65 -2.65 -8.82
N CYS A 156 -0.74 -3.17 -7.60
CA CYS A 156 0.12 -4.23 -7.09
C CYS A 156 -0.70 -5.41 -6.59
N GLU A 157 -0.23 -6.62 -6.89
CA GLU A 157 -0.87 -7.92 -6.62
C GLU A 157 0.15 -9.01 -6.28
#